data_AF-A0A6N7S6A0-F1
#
_entry.id   AF-A0A6N7S6A0-F1
#
_cell.length_a   1.000
_cell.length_b   1.000
_cell.length_c   1.000
_cell.angle_alpha   90.00
_cell.angle_beta   90.00
_cell.angle_gamma   90.00
#
_symmetry.space_group_name_H-M   'P 1'
#
loop_
_entity.id
_entity.type
_entity.pdbx_description
1 polymer ?
#
loop_
_entity_poly.entity_id
_entity_poly.type
_entity_poly.pdbx_seq_one_letter_code
_entity_poly.pdbx_strand_id
1 'polypeptide(L)'
;MTFFLLLIQLAGLSWNLTYTAEEWNCDQGQITVVLHEQSLPVTLFDIELTETGKTRACEILNQAASVTFEIDDHVAQTTPLPVWLFADGELVQRLLVEEGAASVSISNPDYTYAAQLKAASSKPVIARSAVSSVVEYNRRRGEVGLAFLCFATSGFLIVWMLSASLRRRRSERNS
;
A
#
# COMPACT_ATOMS: atom_id res chain seq x y z
N MET A 1 28.54 14.33 -11.94
CA MET A 1 27.73 15.13 -10.97
C MET A 1 26.96 16.27 -11.64
N THR A 2 27.47 16.93 -12.67
CA THR A 2 26.78 18.06 -13.34
C THR A 2 25.55 17.69 -14.18
N PHE A 3 25.50 16.51 -14.80
CA PHE A 3 24.36 16.09 -15.62
C PHE A 3 23.07 15.87 -14.82
N PHE A 4 23.18 15.37 -13.58
CA PHE A 4 22.02 15.04 -12.75
C PHE A 4 21.35 16.28 -12.15
N LEU A 5 22.16 17.25 -11.71
CA LEU A 5 21.66 18.56 -11.28
C LEU A 5 20.98 19.30 -12.44
N LEU A 6 21.45 19.09 -13.67
CA LEU A 6 20.80 19.64 -14.86
C LEU A 6 19.41 19.02 -15.10
N LEU A 7 19.23 17.72 -14.87
CA LEU A 7 17.93 17.04 -14.95
C LEU A 7 16.94 17.57 -13.90
N ILE A 8 17.39 17.77 -12.66
CA ILE A 8 16.58 18.36 -11.59
C ILE A 8 16.13 19.79 -11.96
N GLN A 9 17.02 20.59 -12.55
CA GLN A 9 16.67 21.93 -13.04
C GLN A 9 15.73 21.90 -14.25
N LEU A 10 15.92 20.96 -15.18
CA LEU A 10 15.05 20.76 -16.34
C LEU A 10 13.65 20.28 -15.93
N ALA A 11 13.56 19.45 -14.89
CA ALA A 11 12.30 18.99 -14.32
C ALA A 11 11.57 20.09 -13.53
N GLY A 12 12.20 21.25 -13.29
CA GLY A 12 11.57 22.38 -12.59
C GLY A 12 11.20 22.06 -11.14
N LEU A 13 11.97 21.19 -10.49
CA LEU A 13 11.67 20.75 -9.13
C LEU A 13 11.81 21.90 -8.12
N SER A 14 10.78 22.08 -7.31
CA SER A 14 10.62 23.14 -6.31
C SER A 14 10.15 22.52 -5.00
N TRP A 15 10.49 23.17 -3.89
CA TRP A 15 10.20 22.71 -2.54
C TRP A 15 8.73 22.94 -2.10
N ASN A 16 7.97 23.78 -2.81
CA ASN A 16 6.58 24.11 -2.45
C ASN A 16 5.53 23.30 -3.23
N LEU A 17 5.94 22.17 -3.83
CA LEU A 17 5.09 21.39 -4.73
C LEU A 17 5.15 19.91 -4.36
N THR A 18 4.00 19.26 -4.50
CA THR A 18 3.87 17.81 -4.45
C THR A 18 3.90 17.26 -5.88
N TYR A 19 4.84 16.36 -6.15
CA TYR A 19 5.01 15.73 -7.46
C TYR A 19 4.39 14.33 -7.45
N THR A 20 3.65 13.98 -8.50
CA THR A 20 3.14 12.62 -8.69
C THR A 20 4.07 11.87 -9.62
N ALA A 21 4.60 10.73 -9.15
CA ALA A 21 5.44 9.88 -9.98
C ALA A 21 4.57 9.18 -11.05
N GLU A 22 5.05 9.19 -12.29
CA GLU A 22 4.42 8.49 -13.41
C GLU A 22 4.63 6.98 -13.28
N GLU A 23 5.85 6.59 -12.89
CA GLU A 23 6.25 5.22 -12.58
C GLU A 23 7.23 5.23 -11.39
N TRP A 24 7.37 4.10 -10.71
CA TRP A 24 8.36 3.94 -9.66
C TRP A 24 8.87 2.50 -9.59
N ASN A 25 10.09 2.36 -9.10
CA ASN A 25 10.73 1.08 -8.83
C ASN A 25 11.49 1.16 -7.49
N CYS A 26 11.52 0.06 -6.75
CA CYS A 26 12.34 -0.09 -5.57
C CYS A 26 13.10 -1.40 -5.66
N ASP A 27 14.41 -1.31 -5.94
CA ASP A 27 15.29 -2.47 -6.06
C ASP A 27 16.43 -2.35 -5.04
N GLN A 28 16.64 -3.40 -4.25
CA GLN A 28 17.66 -3.47 -3.19
C GLN A 28 17.67 -2.25 -2.23
N GLY A 29 16.51 -1.63 -2.00
CA GLY A 29 16.39 -0.43 -1.16
C GLY A 29 16.73 0.89 -1.85
N GLN A 30 17.09 0.86 -3.15
CA GLN A 30 17.23 2.04 -3.97
C GLN A 30 15.90 2.35 -4.66
N ILE A 31 15.33 3.51 -4.34
CA ILE A 31 14.06 3.98 -4.89
C ILE A 31 14.36 4.84 -6.11
N THR A 32 13.67 4.55 -7.22
CA THR A 32 13.70 5.38 -8.44
C THR A 32 12.27 5.76 -8.78
N VAL A 33 12.05 7.04 -9.03
CA VAL A 33 10.77 7.58 -9.52
C VAL A 33 10.95 8.12 -10.92
N VAL A 34 9.91 8.01 -11.76
CA VAL A 34 9.87 8.62 -13.08
C VAL A 34 8.97 9.85 -13.03
N LEU A 35 9.49 10.98 -13.48
CA LEU A 35 8.74 12.23 -13.62
C LEU A 35 9.12 12.87 -14.95
N HIS A 36 8.13 13.17 -15.80
CA HIS A 36 8.35 13.79 -17.10
C HIS A 36 9.38 13.01 -17.94
N GLU A 37 9.21 11.69 -18.03
CA GLU A 37 10.10 10.75 -18.73
C GLU A 37 11.55 10.69 -18.16
N GLN A 38 11.83 11.32 -17.02
CA GLN A 38 13.13 11.31 -16.37
C GLN A 38 13.14 10.36 -15.18
N SER A 39 14.09 9.41 -15.16
CA SER A 39 14.31 8.52 -14.01
C SER A 39 15.18 9.21 -12.96
N LEU A 40 14.62 9.43 -11.78
CA LEU A 40 15.24 10.11 -10.66
C LEU A 40 15.43 9.12 -9.49
N PRO A 41 16.67 8.80 -9.09
CA PRO A 41 16.92 8.08 -7.86
C PRO A 41 16.62 9.02 -6.68
N VAL A 42 15.83 8.54 -5.74
CA VAL A 42 15.41 9.27 -4.56
C VAL A 42 15.83 8.54 -3.28
N THR A 43 15.99 9.29 -2.20
CA THR A 43 16.20 8.74 -0.86
C THR A 43 15.19 9.33 0.10
N LEU A 44 14.78 8.55 1.09
CA LEU A 44 13.88 9.01 2.14
C LEU A 44 14.63 10.02 3.02
N PHE A 45 14.13 11.25 3.04
CA PHE A 45 14.76 12.32 3.81
C PHE A 45 14.59 12.12 5.32
N ASP A 46 15.60 12.56 6.08
CA ASP A 46 15.67 12.62 7.54
C ASP A 46 15.47 11.29 8.30
N ILE A 47 15.65 10.15 7.62
CA ILE A 47 15.61 8.84 8.28
C ILE A 47 16.78 7.94 7.88
N GLU A 48 17.19 7.10 8.82
CA GLU A 48 18.10 6.00 8.64
C GLU A 48 17.32 4.69 8.61
N LEU A 49 17.43 3.97 7.49
CA LEU A 49 16.81 2.67 7.30
C LEU A 49 17.71 1.56 7.84
N THR A 50 17.13 0.61 8.57
CA THR A 50 17.76 -0.69 8.79
C THR A 50 17.72 -1.54 7.51
N GLU A 51 18.46 -2.65 7.45
CA GLU A 51 18.37 -3.57 6.31
C GLU A 51 16.95 -4.11 6.10
N THR A 52 16.24 -4.42 7.19
CA THR A 52 14.82 -4.80 7.13
C THR A 52 13.94 -3.63 6.72
N GLY A 53 14.30 -2.41 7.11
CA GLY A 53 13.60 -1.18 6.71
C GLY A 53 13.68 -0.87 5.22
N LYS A 54 14.80 -1.18 4.57
CA LYS A 54 14.92 -1.08 3.10
C LYS A 54 13.93 -2.00 2.39
N THR A 55 13.88 -3.27 2.81
CA THR A 55 12.91 -4.24 2.28
C THR A 55 11.49 -3.76 2.50
N ARG A 56 11.20 -3.27 3.72
CA ARG A 56 9.87 -2.80 4.08
C ARG A 56 9.44 -1.57 3.27
N ALA A 57 10.35 -0.62 3.03
CA ALA A 57 10.09 0.53 2.18
C ALA A 57 9.73 0.10 0.76
N CYS A 58 10.47 -0.86 0.18
CA CYS A 58 10.14 -1.41 -1.14
C CYS A 58 8.80 -2.14 -1.16
N GLU A 59 8.44 -2.90 -0.12
CA GLU A 59 7.13 -3.53 -0.01
C GLU A 59 5.98 -2.52 -0.03
N ILE A 60 6.12 -1.42 0.73
CA ILE A 60 5.12 -0.33 0.76
C ILE A 60 4.95 0.26 -0.63
N LEU A 61 6.06 0.58 -1.32
CA LEU A 61 6.01 1.19 -2.65
C LEU A 61 5.48 0.24 -3.72
N ASN A 62 5.82 -1.04 -3.67
CA ASN A 62 5.34 -2.04 -4.64
C ASN A 62 3.84 -2.34 -4.49
N GLN A 63 3.25 -2.05 -3.33
CA GLN A 63 1.83 -2.23 -3.06
C GLN A 63 1.00 -0.95 -3.27
N ALA A 64 1.67 0.20 -3.41
CA ALA A 64 1.01 1.48 -3.56
C ALA A 64 0.26 1.58 -4.89
N ALA A 65 -0.91 2.22 -4.89
CA ALA A 65 -1.59 2.60 -6.13
C ALA A 65 -1.06 3.92 -6.68
N SER A 66 -0.49 4.77 -5.82
CA SER A 66 0.06 6.07 -6.17
C SER A 66 1.28 6.40 -5.31
N VAL A 67 2.29 7.00 -5.94
CA VAL A 67 3.48 7.52 -5.26
C VAL A 67 3.60 9.01 -5.55
N THR A 68 3.70 9.80 -4.50
CA THR A 68 3.98 11.24 -4.59
C THR A 68 5.17 11.61 -3.73
N PHE A 69 5.85 12.70 -4.06
CA PHE A 69 7.00 13.16 -3.29
C PHE A 69 7.07 14.69 -3.20
N GLU A 70 7.71 15.15 -2.13
CA GLU A 70 7.96 16.57 -1.84
C GLU A 70 9.42 16.76 -1.48
N ILE A 71 9.96 17.95 -1.75
CA ILE A 71 11.34 18.33 -1.41
C ILE A 71 11.27 19.37 -0.31
N ASP A 72 11.97 19.16 0.79
CA ASP A 72 12.01 20.14 1.88
C ASP A 72 12.78 21.41 1.45
N ASP A 73 12.34 22.59 1.89
CA ASP A 73 13.00 23.86 1.57
C ASP A 73 14.33 24.06 2.32
N HIS A 74 14.58 23.25 3.35
CA HIS A 74 15.81 23.29 4.14
C HIS A 74 16.86 22.25 3.70
N VAL A 75 16.60 21.46 2.65
CA VAL A 75 17.54 20.42 2.18
C VAL A 75 18.20 20.77 0.85
N ALA A 76 19.49 20.43 0.74
CA ALA A 76 20.20 20.49 -0.53
C ALA A 76 19.70 19.40 -1.49
N GLN A 77 19.43 19.77 -2.74
CA GLN A 77 19.06 18.83 -3.79
C GLN A 77 20.30 18.08 -4.28
N THR A 78 20.50 16.87 -3.78
CA THR A 78 21.65 16.00 -4.11
C THR A 78 21.21 14.80 -4.97
N THR A 79 22.12 13.85 -5.20
CA THR A 79 21.81 12.58 -5.89
C THR A 79 22.32 11.42 -5.03
N PRO A 80 21.44 10.50 -4.59
CA PRO A 80 19.99 10.47 -4.77
C PRO A 80 19.27 11.69 -4.18
N LEU A 81 18.14 12.10 -4.77
CA LEU A 81 17.39 13.27 -4.33
C LEU A 81 16.69 12.98 -2.99
N PRO A 82 16.99 13.73 -1.90
CA PRO A 82 16.28 13.56 -0.63
C PRO A 82 14.86 14.09 -0.73
N VAL A 83 13.87 13.23 -0.43
CA VAL A 83 12.45 13.57 -0.55
C VAL A 83 11.64 13.08 0.65
N TRP A 84 10.56 13.79 0.94
CA TRP A 84 9.41 13.25 1.66
C TRP A 84 8.61 12.40 0.67
N LEU A 85 8.40 11.11 0.98
CA LEU A 85 7.78 10.18 0.06
C LEU A 85 6.44 9.71 0.62
N PHE A 86 5.42 9.68 -0.23
CA PHE A 86 4.08 9.29 0.14
C PHE A 86 3.61 8.15 -0.76
N ALA A 87 3.13 7.08 -0.13
CA ALA A 87 2.47 5.97 -0.78
C ALA A 87 0.98 6.06 -0.44
N ASP A 88 0.12 6.20 -1.45
CA ASP A 88 -1.34 6.37 -1.27
C ASP A 88 -1.73 7.51 -0.31
N GLY A 89 -0.95 8.58 -0.34
CA GLY A 89 -1.13 9.76 0.51
C GLY A 89 -0.58 9.62 1.94
N GLU A 90 -0.01 8.47 2.30
CA GLU A 90 0.63 8.26 3.60
C GLU A 90 2.14 8.47 3.55
N LEU A 91 2.68 9.27 4.48
CA LEU A 91 4.11 9.51 4.62
C LEU A 91 4.85 8.20 4.97
N VAL A 92 5.65 7.70 4.05
CA VAL A 92 6.37 6.42 4.14
C VAL A 92 7.35 6.44 5.32
N GLN A 93 8.05 7.56 5.52
CA GLN A 93 8.98 7.72 6.64
C GLN A 93 8.32 7.53 8.00
N ARG A 94 7.11 8.10 8.19
CA ARG A 94 6.35 7.94 9.44
C ARG A 94 6.03 6.48 9.68
N LEU A 95 5.51 5.78 8.68
CA LEU A 95 5.15 4.36 8.79
C LEU A 95 6.35 3.51 9.18
N LEU A 96 7.51 3.73 8.55
CA LEU A 96 8.73 3.00 8.84
C LEU A 96 9.24 3.27 10.26
N VAL A 97 9.16 4.51 10.74
CA VAL A 97 9.55 4.85 12.12
C VAL A 97 8.59 4.22 13.14
N GLU A 98 7.28 4.25 12.91
CA GLU A 98 6.29 3.62 13.81
C GLU A 98 6.45 2.09 13.88
N GLU A 99 6.86 1.46 12.78
CA GLU A 99 7.17 0.02 12.70
C GLU A 99 8.56 -0.32 13.24
N GLY A 100 9.36 0.66 13.68
CA GLY A 100 10.74 0.44 14.14
C GLY A 100 11.71 0.01 13.03
N ALA A 101 11.30 0.18 11.77
CA ALA A 101 12.06 -0.13 10.57
C ALA A 101 13.02 1.02 10.17
N ALA A 102 12.85 2.20 10.75
CA ALA A 102 13.70 3.37 10.56
C ALA A 102 13.87 4.18 11.86
N SER A 103 14.94 4.96 11.93
CA SER A 103 15.16 5.98 12.97
C SER A 103 15.33 7.36 12.35
N VAL A 104 14.91 8.41 13.05
CA VAL A 104 15.11 9.80 12.60
C VAL A 104 16.59 10.16 12.70
N SER A 105 17.19 10.67 11.62
CA SER A 105 18.63 10.95 11.56
C SER A 105 19.00 12.28 12.22
N ILE A 106 18.34 13.39 11.85
CA ILE A 106 18.70 14.74 12.30
C ILE A 106 17.46 15.41 12.88
N SER A 107 17.46 15.67 14.18
CA SER A 107 16.36 16.40 14.81
C SER A 107 16.45 17.90 14.52
N ASN A 108 16.12 18.31 13.28
CA ASN A 108 15.85 19.71 12.94
C ASN A 108 14.33 19.97 13.05
N PRO A 109 13.87 20.80 14.00
CA PRO A 109 12.46 21.10 14.16
C PRO A 109 11.85 21.89 13.00
N ASP A 110 12.67 22.54 12.17
CA ASP A 110 12.21 23.39 11.08
C ASP A 110 11.81 22.61 9.82
N TYR A 111 12.11 21.30 9.75
CA TYR A 111 11.68 20.47 8.63
C TYR A 111 10.16 20.25 8.64
N THR A 112 9.59 20.19 7.44
CA THR A 112 8.13 20.16 7.19
C THR A 112 7.41 19.10 8.02
N TYR A 113 7.99 17.90 8.15
CA TYR A 113 7.38 16.75 8.82
C TYR A 113 8.08 16.32 10.12
N ALA A 114 8.98 17.15 10.67
CA ALA A 114 9.76 16.83 11.87
C ALA A 114 8.86 16.46 13.08
N ALA A 115 7.78 17.21 13.31
CA ALA A 115 6.86 16.96 14.41
C ALA A 115 6.16 15.60 14.28
N GLN A 116 5.79 15.19 13.05
CA GLN A 116 5.15 13.91 12.80
C GLN A 116 6.11 12.75 13.04
N LEU A 117 7.36 12.86 12.58
CA LEU A 117 8.40 11.85 12.81
C LEU A 117 8.77 11.72 14.28
N LYS A 118 8.86 12.85 15.01
CA LYS A 118 9.08 12.85 16.46
C LYS A 118 7.94 12.17 17.23
N ALA A 119 6.70 12.41 16.80
CA ALA A 119 5.54 11.73 17.38
C ALA A 119 5.58 10.22 17.10
N ALA A 120 5.95 9.81 15.88
CA ALA A 120 6.11 8.41 15.50
C ALA A 120 7.19 7.69 16.32
N SER A 121 8.36 8.30 16.51
CA SER A 121 9.48 7.70 17.25
C SER A 121 9.21 7.56 18.75
N SER A 122 8.30 8.38 19.29
CA SER A 122 7.89 8.31 20.70
C SER A 122 6.90 7.19 21.01
N LYS A 123 6.30 6.56 20.00
CA LYS A 123 5.35 5.46 20.17
C LYS A 123 6.10 4.12 20.34
N PRO A 124 5.57 3.18 21.15
CA PRO A 124 6.12 1.83 21.20
C PRO A 124 6.02 1.17 19.82
N VAL A 125 7.11 0.54 19.38
CA VAL A 125 7.23 -0.12 18.07
C VAL A 125 6.10 -1.14 17.86
N ILE A 126 5.29 -0.93 16.83
CA ILE A 126 4.23 -1.88 16.47
C ILE A 126 4.85 -2.93 15.54
N ALA A 127 5.31 -4.04 16.11
CA ALA A 127 5.69 -5.19 15.31
C ALA A 127 4.44 -5.77 14.63
N ARG A 128 4.24 -5.46 13.35
CA ARG A 128 3.29 -6.21 12.52
C ARG A 128 3.89 -7.60 12.30
N SER A 129 3.45 -8.57 13.10
CA SER A 129 3.70 -9.98 12.77
C SER A 129 3.26 -10.21 11.33
N ALA A 130 4.13 -10.83 10.54
CA ALA A 130 3.87 -11.21 9.15
C ALA A 130 2.62 -12.10 9.08
N VAL A 131 1.44 -11.49 9.00
CA VAL A 131 0.22 -12.16 8.60
C VAL A 131 0.17 -12.01 7.08
N SER A 132 0.84 -12.94 6.42
CA SER A 132 0.42 -13.33 5.08
C SER A 132 -0.99 -13.90 5.19
N SER A 133 -2.00 -13.13 4.82
CA SER A 133 -3.13 -13.57 4.01
C SER A 133 -4.18 -12.45 3.90
N VAL A 134 -4.31 -11.94 2.67
CA VAL A 134 -5.56 -11.47 2.05
C VAL A 134 -6.42 -10.53 2.91
N VAL A 135 -6.19 -9.23 2.79
CA VAL A 135 -7.30 -8.26 2.88
C VAL A 135 -7.51 -7.65 1.50
N GLU A 136 -7.94 -8.52 0.59
CA GLU A 136 -8.82 -8.12 -0.50
C GLU A 136 -10.08 -7.55 0.15
N TYR A 137 -10.19 -6.22 0.24
CA TYR A 137 -11.43 -5.57 0.64
C TYR A 137 -12.45 -5.72 -0.49
N ASN A 138 -13.02 -6.92 -0.59
CA ASN A 138 -13.98 -7.32 -1.60
C ASN A 138 -15.34 -6.71 -1.27
N ARG A 139 -15.53 -5.42 -1.60
CA ARG A 139 -16.80 -4.70 -1.51
C ARG A 139 -17.70 -5.02 -2.71
N ARG A 140 -18.00 -6.30 -2.95
CA ARG A 140 -19.13 -6.78 -3.80
C ARG A 140 -19.16 -8.32 -3.85
N ARG A 141 -19.54 -8.99 -2.76
CA ARG A 141 -19.92 -10.42 -2.82
C ARG A 141 -20.99 -10.82 -1.79
N GLY A 142 -22.00 -9.97 -1.63
CA GLY A 142 -23.15 -10.23 -0.75
C GLY A 142 -24.38 -10.85 -1.43
N GLU A 143 -24.45 -10.91 -2.77
CA GLU A 143 -25.70 -11.29 -3.46
C GLU A 143 -25.69 -12.66 -4.15
N VAL A 144 -24.53 -13.30 -4.33
CA VAL A 144 -24.47 -14.57 -5.07
C VAL A 144 -24.58 -15.81 -4.17
N GLY A 145 -24.25 -15.68 -2.88
CA GLY A 145 -24.32 -16.78 -1.91
C GLY A 145 -25.74 -17.11 -1.43
N LEU A 146 -26.62 -16.10 -1.37
CA LEU A 146 -28.03 -16.26 -0.98
C LEU A 146 -28.86 -16.97 -2.05
N ALA A 147 -28.56 -16.75 -3.34
CA ALA A 147 -29.25 -17.42 -4.44
C ALA A 147 -28.99 -18.93 -4.45
N PHE A 148 -27.75 -19.39 -4.22
CA PHE A 148 -27.40 -20.81 -4.22
C PHE A 148 -28.10 -21.60 -3.09
N LEU A 149 -28.29 -20.99 -1.92
CA LEU A 149 -29.00 -21.61 -0.78
C LEU A 149 -30.50 -21.80 -1.05
N CYS A 150 -31.13 -20.92 -1.82
CA CYS A 150 -32.55 -21.06 -2.21
C CYS A 150 -32.78 -22.15 -3.29
N PHE A 151 -31.82 -22.36 -4.20
CA PHE A 151 -31.94 -23.42 -5.21
C PHE A 151 -31.74 -24.83 -4.64
N ALA A 152 -30.84 -25.00 -3.65
CA ALA A 152 -30.60 -26.31 -3.04
C ALA A 152 -31.79 -26.82 -2.20
N THR A 153 -32.55 -25.92 -1.57
CA THR A 153 -33.69 -26.28 -0.71
C THR A 153 -34.98 -26.50 -1.50
N SER A 154 -35.20 -25.78 -2.60
CA SER A 154 -36.38 -25.96 -3.47
C SER A 154 -36.32 -27.27 -4.29
N GLY A 155 -35.14 -27.67 -4.78
CA GLY A 155 -34.98 -28.93 -5.52
C GLY A 155 -35.31 -30.17 -4.66
N PHE A 156 -34.93 -30.15 -3.38
CA PHE A 156 -35.18 -31.27 -2.47
C PHE A 156 -36.68 -31.47 -2.17
N LEU A 157 -37.44 -30.37 -2.01
CA LEU A 157 -38.88 -30.44 -1.75
C LEU A 157 -39.67 -31.00 -2.94
N ILE A 158 -39.27 -30.69 -4.17
CA ILE A 158 -39.92 -31.20 -5.38
C ILE A 158 -39.70 -32.72 -5.52
N VAL A 159 -38.47 -33.19 -5.29
CA VAL A 159 -38.16 -34.63 -5.32
C VAL A 159 -38.92 -35.38 -4.21
N TRP A 160 -39.05 -34.78 -3.02
CA TRP A 160 -39.80 -35.39 -1.92
C TRP A 160 -41.30 -35.48 -2.20
N MET A 161 -41.90 -34.44 -2.80
CA MET A 161 -43.31 -34.43 -3.20
C MET A 161 -43.61 -35.43 -4.33
N LEU A 162 -42.71 -35.56 -5.31
CA LEU A 162 -42.86 -36.53 -6.41
C LEU A 162 -42.71 -37.98 -5.92
N SER A 163 -41.77 -38.24 -5.01
CA SER A 163 -41.62 -39.57 -4.41
C SER A 163 -42.78 -39.95 -3.48
N ALA A 164 -43.35 -39.00 -2.74
CA ALA A 164 -44.53 -39.22 -1.91
C ALA A 164 -45.79 -39.52 -2.75
N SER A 165 -46.01 -38.78 -3.84
CA SER A 165 -47.16 -38.99 -4.74
C SER A 165 -47.08 -40.32 -5.51
N LEU A 166 -45.87 -40.74 -5.94
CA LEU A 166 -45.65 -42.05 -6.53
C LEU A 166 -45.88 -43.20 -5.54
N ARG A 167 -45.48 -43.03 -4.27
CA ARG A 167 -45.71 -44.03 -3.22
C ARG A 167 -47.20 -44.18 -2.90
N ARG A 168 -47.95 -43.07 -2.90
CA ARG A 168 -49.41 -43.08 -2.69
C ARG A 168 -50.17 -43.77 -3.82
N ARG A 169 -49.83 -43.48 -5.09
CA ARG A 169 -50.42 -44.16 -6.27
C ARG A 169 -50.12 -45.67 -6.32
N ARG A 170 -49.00 -46.11 -5.75
CA ARG A 170 -48.65 -47.53 -5.67
C ARG A 170 -49.43 -48.26 -4.59
N SER A 171 -49.79 -47.56 -3.51
CA SER A 171 -50.62 -48.09 -2.43
C SER A 171 -52.08 -48.29 -2.85
N GLU A 172 -52.64 -47.39 -3.66
CA GLU A 172 -54.02 -47.50 -4.17
C GLU A 172 -54.19 -48.57 -5.26
N ARG A 173 -53.11 -49.02 -5.89
CA ARG A 173 -53.15 -50.05 -6.95
C ARG A 173 -53.02 -51.48 -6.41
N ASN A 174 -52.68 -51.63 -5.12
CA ASN A 174 -52.45 -52.91 -4.45
C ASN A 174 -53.52 -53.21 -3.38
N SER A 175 -54.64 -52.48 -3.37
CA SER A 175 -55.80 -52.73 -2.51
C SER A 175 -57.03 -53.09 -3.33
#